data_AF-I3ZZT8-F1
#
_entry.id   AF-I3ZZT8-F1
#
_cell.length_a   1.000
_cell.length_b   1.000
_cell.length_c   1.000
_cell.angle_alpha   90.00
_cell.angle_beta   90.00
_cell.angle_gamma   90.00
#
_symmetry.space_group_name_H-M   'P 1'
#
loop_
_entity.id
_entity.type
_entity.pdbx_description
1 polymer ?
#
loop_
_entity_poly.entity_id
_entity_poly.type
_entity_poly.pdbx_seq_one_letter_code
_entity_poly.pdbx_strand_id
1 'polypeptide(L)'
;MEGNLRLVENKDGIFLLLMAICILLMFTRWAFRKYYDDLGTLEKFSEKKDNFFILSGIYIVVFSTLVGLFLLPFVVRWCVWQDYHSYTQLLFLVLIIIGFVLFKALVNTLIFTTVGYAEILRNFFISRSYFGIFTTLGLVAFSFLYYFSKIDTRILTYVILGFLGVMFFIKLISFYLRSSKEYKFPIYYIILYLCALEILPFVIVCKFILLES
;
A
#
# COMPACT_ATOMS: atom_id res chain seq x y z
N MET A 1 -32.26 -9.25 -14.83
CA MET A 1 -31.21 -9.63 -13.85
C MET A 1 -30.08 -10.28 -14.61
N GLU A 2 -29.39 -9.48 -15.42
CA GLU A 2 -28.22 -9.91 -16.16
C GLU A 2 -27.02 -9.58 -15.26
N GLY A 3 -26.33 -10.63 -14.83
CA GLY A 3 -25.13 -10.50 -14.04
C GLY A 3 -24.13 -9.64 -14.80
N ASN A 4 -23.79 -8.50 -14.22
CA ASN A 4 -22.72 -7.61 -14.66
C ASN A 4 -21.49 -8.44 -15.07
N LEU A 5 -21.38 -8.71 -16.37
CA LEU A 5 -20.17 -9.13 -17.04
C LEU A 5 -19.16 -8.02 -16.78
N ARG A 6 -18.27 -8.27 -15.82
CA ARG A 6 -17.19 -7.38 -15.42
C ARG A 6 -16.40 -6.98 -16.66
N LEU A 7 -16.36 -5.69 -17.02
CA LEU A 7 -15.25 -5.10 -17.80
C LEU A 7 -13.94 -5.58 -17.12
N VAL A 8 -12.96 -6.25 -17.74
CA VAL A 8 -12.53 -6.27 -19.15
C VAL A 8 -11.89 -7.65 -19.47
N GLU A 9 -12.39 -8.29 -20.53
CA GLU A 9 -11.77 -9.15 -21.57
C GLU A 9 -10.55 -10.08 -21.34
N ASN A 10 -9.79 -10.03 -20.24
CA ASN A 10 -8.66 -10.95 -20.06
C ASN A 10 -8.40 -11.31 -18.58
N LYS A 11 -9.28 -12.14 -18.01
CA LYS A 11 -9.10 -12.73 -16.67
C LYS A 11 -7.79 -13.49 -16.56
N ASP A 12 -7.31 -14.07 -17.65
CA ASP A 12 -6.04 -14.80 -17.71
C ASP A 12 -4.86 -13.86 -17.52
N GLY A 13 -4.92 -12.64 -18.08
CA GLY A 13 -3.91 -11.61 -17.85
C GLY A 13 -3.81 -11.18 -16.38
N ILE A 14 -4.94 -10.97 -15.70
CA ILE A 14 -4.96 -10.62 -14.27
C ILE A 14 -4.47 -11.80 -13.42
N PHE A 15 -4.88 -13.03 -13.78
CA PHE A 15 -4.42 -14.24 -13.12
C PHE A 15 -2.90 -14.42 -13.23
N LEU A 16 -2.33 -14.28 -14.44
CA LEU A 16 -0.89 -14.36 -14.69
C LEU A 16 -0.13 -13.28 -13.91
N LEU A 17 -0.66 -12.06 -13.84
CA LEU A 17 -0.06 -10.98 -13.08
C LEU A 17 -0.07 -11.24 -11.57
N LEU A 18 -1.17 -11.76 -11.01
CA LEU A 18 -1.24 -12.15 -9.60
C LEU A 18 -0.30 -13.33 -9.30
N MET A 19 -0.21 -14.31 -10.21
CA MET A 19 0.76 -15.40 -10.11
C MET A 19 2.21 -14.89 -10.13
N ALA A 20 2.53 -13.95 -11.02
CA ALA A 20 3.85 -13.32 -11.07
C ALA A 20 4.16 -12.57 -9.76
N ILE A 21 3.18 -11.87 -9.18
CA ILE A 21 3.32 -11.25 -7.86
C ILE A 21 3.58 -12.30 -6.77
N CYS A 22 2.85 -13.42 -6.76
CA CYS A 22 3.08 -14.50 -5.80
C CYS A 22 4.49 -15.09 -5.94
N ILE A 23 4.96 -15.34 -7.15
CA ILE A 23 6.32 -15.82 -7.43
C ILE A 23 7.36 -14.81 -6.93
N LEU A 24 7.16 -13.52 -7.21
CA LEU A 24 8.04 -12.45 -6.74
C LEU A 24 8.07 -12.39 -5.20
N LEU A 25 6.93 -12.55 -4.53
CA LEU A 25 6.86 -12.58 -3.06
C LEU A 25 7.50 -13.84 -2.46
N MET A 26 7.44 -14.99 -3.15
CA MET A 26 8.20 -16.18 -2.76
C MET A 26 9.70 -15.95 -2.92
N PHE A 27 10.11 -15.31 -4.01
CA PHE A 27 11.50 -14.94 -4.25
C PHE A 27 12.02 -13.97 -3.19
N THR A 28 11.24 -12.95 -2.80
CA THR A 28 11.66 -12.04 -1.72
C THR A 28 11.78 -12.75 -0.38
N ARG A 29 10.90 -13.70 -0.07
CA ARG A 29 11.05 -14.54 1.13
C ARG A 29 12.35 -15.35 1.12
N TRP A 30 12.73 -15.89 -0.03
CA TRP A 30 13.96 -16.64 -0.19
C TRP A 30 15.21 -15.73 -0.11
N ALA A 31 15.23 -14.64 -0.88
CA ALA A 31 16.36 -13.71 -0.96
C ALA A 31 16.59 -12.93 0.34
N PHE A 32 15.52 -12.60 1.07
CA PHE A 32 15.55 -11.81 2.30
C PHE A 32 15.16 -12.62 3.53
N ARG A 33 15.49 -13.92 3.55
CA ARG A 33 15.11 -14.86 4.63
C ARG A 33 15.34 -14.32 6.05
N LYS A 34 16.48 -13.62 6.27
CA LYS A 34 16.82 -12.97 7.55
C LYS A 34 15.76 -11.98 8.05
N TYR A 35 15.08 -11.27 7.15
CA TYR A 35 14.00 -10.35 7.51
C TYR A 35 12.70 -11.11 7.83
N TYR A 36 12.45 -12.23 7.16
CA TYR A 36 11.23 -13.00 7.36
C TYR A 36 11.25 -13.86 8.62
N ASP A 37 12.43 -14.37 9.00
CA ASP A 37 12.59 -15.14 10.24
C ASP A 37 12.32 -14.27 11.49
N ASP A 38 12.55 -12.95 11.38
CA ASP A 38 12.36 -11.96 12.44
C ASP A 38 11.04 -11.15 12.31
N LEU A 39 10.10 -11.58 11.45
CA LEU A 39 8.77 -10.94 11.28
C LEU A 39 7.88 -11.00 12.53
N GLY A 40 8.27 -11.76 13.56
CA GLY A 40 7.48 -11.91 14.79
C GLY A 40 7.44 -10.66 15.67
N THR A 41 8.48 -9.81 15.63
CA THR A 41 8.50 -8.56 16.39
C THR A 41 9.16 -7.42 15.60
N LEU A 42 8.56 -6.23 15.68
CA LEU A 42 9.06 -5.03 14.99
C LEU A 42 10.49 -4.65 15.46
N GLU A 43 10.84 -4.96 16.70
CA GLU A 43 12.17 -4.69 17.27
C GLU A 43 13.26 -5.50 16.57
N LYS A 44 13.09 -6.84 16.47
CA LYS A 44 14.03 -7.73 15.78
C LYS A 44 14.14 -7.40 14.30
N PHE A 45 13.01 -7.07 13.67
CA PHE A 45 13.00 -6.62 12.28
C PHE A 45 13.81 -5.33 12.08
N SER A 46 13.85 -4.44 13.08
CA SER A 46 14.55 -3.16 12.99
C SER A 46 16.07 -3.24 13.12
N GLU A 47 16.59 -4.34 13.63
CA GLU A 47 18.04 -4.52 13.83
C GLU A 47 18.78 -4.86 12.53
N LYS A 48 18.07 -5.30 11.48
CA LYS A 48 18.68 -5.70 10.20
C LYS A 48 18.89 -4.51 9.27
N LYS A 49 20.14 -4.24 8.90
CA LYS A 49 20.52 -3.10 8.06
C LYS A 49 20.71 -3.43 6.57
N ASP A 50 21.02 -4.68 6.23
CA ASP A 50 21.48 -5.02 4.88
C ASP A 50 20.32 -5.10 3.87
N ASN A 51 20.43 -4.37 2.76
CA ASN A 51 19.49 -4.43 1.62
C ASN A 51 18.03 -4.06 1.92
N PHE A 52 17.76 -3.36 3.03
CA PHE A 52 16.43 -2.88 3.41
C PHE A 52 15.73 -2.07 2.29
N PHE A 53 16.47 -1.19 1.60
CA PHE A 53 15.92 -0.37 0.53
C PHE A 53 15.46 -1.20 -0.68
N ILE A 54 16.16 -2.29 -1.00
CA ILE A 54 15.79 -3.19 -2.10
C ILE A 54 14.49 -3.91 -1.74
N LEU A 55 14.41 -4.47 -0.53
CA LEU A 55 13.20 -5.12 -0.04
C LEU A 55 12.01 -4.14 -0.07
N SER A 56 12.19 -2.93 0.47
CA SER A 56 11.15 -1.90 0.50
C SER A 56 10.71 -1.49 -0.90
N GLY A 57 11.65 -1.33 -1.84
CA GLY A 57 11.36 -1.02 -3.24
C GLY A 57 10.50 -2.07 -3.92
N ILE A 58 10.81 -3.36 -3.74
CA ILE A 58 10.01 -4.46 -4.29
C ILE A 58 8.59 -4.40 -3.73
N TYR A 59 8.44 -4.20 -2.42
CA TYR A 59 7.12 -4.10 -1.79
C TYR A 59 6.33 -2.87 -2.25
N ILE A 60 6.98 -1.73 -2.51
CA ILE A 60 6.32 -0.54 -3.08
C ILE A 60 5.77 -0.85 -4.47
N VAL A 61 6.53 -1.54 -5.33
CA VAL A 61 6.08 -1.90 -6.68
C VAL A 61 4.91 -2.88 -6.62
N VAL A 62 5.01 -3.93 -5.80
CA VAL A 62 3.93 -4.92 -5.63
C VAL A 62 2.67 -4.27 -5.06
N PHE A 63 2.81 -3.48 -3.99
CA PHE A 63 1.70 -2.76 -3.37
C PHE A 63 1.00 -1.82 -4.37
N SER A 64 1.78 -1.03 -5.12
CA SER A 64 1.25 -0.10 -6.13
C SER A 64 0.50 -0.85 -7.23
N THR A 65 1.00 -2.02 -7.64
CA THR A 65 0.35 -2.88 -8.64
C THR A 65 -0.99 -3.40 -8.14
N LEU A 66 -1.06 -3.90 -6.90
CA LEU A 66 -2.29 -4.43 -6.31
C LEU A 66 -3.34 -3.32 -6.10
N VAL A 67 -2.92 -2.15 -5.62
CA VAL A 67 -3.81 -0.99 -5.48
C VAL A 67 -4.28 -0.49 -6.86
N GLY A 68 -3.38 -0.47 -7.84
CA GLY A 68 -3.71 -0.09 -9.23
C GLY A 68 -4.77 -1.00 -9.84
N LEU A 69 -4.66 -2.32 -9.64
CA LEU A 69 -5.70 -3.27 -10.06
C LEU A 69 -7.05 -2.92 -9.43
N PHE A 70 -7.07 -2.68 -8.12
CA PHE A 70 -8.30 -2.37 -7.40
C PHE A 70 -8.96 -1.05 -7.86
N LEU A 71 -8.15 -0.05 -8.23
CA LEU A 71 -8.64 1.25 -8.72
C LEU A 71 -9.02 1.25 -10.20
N LEU A 72 -8.48 0.33 -11.00
CA LEU A 72 -8.75 0.21 -12.43
C LEU A 72 -10.25 0.27 -12.80
N PRO A 73 -11.18 -0.49 -12.18
CA PRO A 73 -12.60 -0.45 -12.54
C PRO A 73 -13.28 0.90 -12.27
N PHE A 74 -12.76 1.70 -11.34
CA PHE A 74 -13.26 3.06 -11.07
C PHE A 74 -12.72 4.05 -12.10
N VAL A 75 -11.43 3.93 -12.43
CA VAL A 75 -10.76 4.82 -13.39
C VAL A 75 -11.27 4.62 -14.82
N VAL A 76 -11.62 3.40 -15.21
CA VAL A 76 -12.22 3.12 -16.54
C VAL A 76 -13.59 3.79 -16.71
N ARG A 77 -14.34 4.01 -15.63
CA ARG A 77 -15.60 4.76 -15.69
C ARG A 77 -15.39 6.24 -15.99
N TRP A 78 -14.19 6.77 -15.71
CA TRP A 78 -13.84 8.13 -16.10
C TRP A 78 -13.57 8.15 -17.60
N CYS A 79 -14.47 8.82 -18.33
CA CYS A 79 -14.46 9.00 -19.79
C CYS A 79 -13.09 9.43 -20.38
N VAL A 80 -12.18 9.99 -19.57
CA VAL A 80 -10.86 10.48 -20.00
C VAL A 80 -9.95 9.38 -20.55
N TRP A 81 -10.15 8.12 -20.16
CA TRP A 81 -9.22 7.03 -20.52
C TRP A 81 -9.84 5.90 -21.35
N GLN A 82 -11.11 6.02 -21.75
CA GLN A 82 -11.86 4.92 -22.38
C GLN A 82 -11.21 4.38 -23.67
N ASP A 83 -10.49 5.22 -24.42
CA ASP A 83 -9.87 4.83 -25.68
C ASP A 83 -8.56 4.03 -25.52
N TYR A 84 -8.01 3.94 -24.30
CA TYR A 84 -6.74 3.28 -24.04
C TYR A 84 -6.91 1.81 -23.61
N HIS A 85 -5.99 0.94 -24.06
CA HIS A 85 -5.95 -0.46 -23.61
C HIS A 85 -5.78 -0.55 -22.07
N SER A 86 -6.49 -1.48 -21.42
CA SER A 86 -6.50 -1.61 -19.95
C SER A 86 -5.13 -1.81 -19.31
N TYR A 87 -4.18 -2.44 -20.00
CA TYR A 87 -2.80 -2.57 -19.51
C TYR A 87 -2.07 -1.22 -19.43
N THR A 88 -2.32 -0.31 -20.37
CA THR A 88 -1.72 1.02 -20.35
C THR A 88 -2.30 1.87 -19.22
N GLN A 89 -3.61 1.81 -19.00
CA GLN A 89 -4.28 2.46 -17.87
C GLN A 89 -3.74 1.94 -16.53
N LEU A 90 -3.58 0.62 -16.39
CA LEU A 90 -2.99 0.02 -15.19
C LEU A 90 -1.56 0.51 -14.96
N LEU A 91 -0.74 0.53 -16.00
CA LEU A 91 0.64 1.02 -15.91
C LEU A 91 0.70 2.49 -15.46
N PHE A 92 -0.15 3.34 -16.04
CA PHE A 92 -0.25 4.74 -15.61
C PHE A 92 -0.68 4.86 -14.13
N LEU A 93 -1.67 4.09 -13.69
CA LEU A 93 -2.08 4.07 -12.29
C LEU A 93 -0.95 3.64 -11.36
N VAL A 94 -0.23 2.57 -11.72
CA VAL A 94 0.91 2.11 -10.96
C VAL A 94 1.99 3.19 -10.86
N LEU A 95 2.31 3.86 -11.97
CA LEU A 95 3.29 4.96 -11.97
C LEU A 95 2.84 6.14 -11.12
N ILE A 96 1.56 6.52 -11.15
CA ILE A 96 0.99 7.59 -10.30
C ILE A 96 1.13 7.21 -8.82
N ILE A 97 0.79 5.98 -8.45
CA ILE A 97 0.89 5.52 -7.06
C ILE A 97 2.34 5.47 -6.60
N ILE A 98 3.26 4.95 -7.42
CA ILE A 98 4.69 4.94 -7.12
C ILE A 98 5.21 6.38 -6.96
N GLY A 99 4.87 7.27 -7.89
CA GLY A 99 5.24 8.68 -7.85
C GLY A 99 4.75 9.37 -6.57
N PHE A 100 3.50 9.13 -6.18
CA PHE A 100 2.94 9.63 -4.93
C PHE A 100 3.67 9.07 -3.69
N VAL A 101 3.96 7.77 -3.67
CA VAL A 101 4.70 7.14 -2.56
C VAL A 101 6.11 7.70 -2.43
N LEU A 102 6.81 7.91 -3.55
CA LEU A 102 8.15 8.50 -3.58
C LEU A 102 8.13 9.96 -3.16
N PHE A 103 7.19 10.76 -3.67
CA PHE A 103 7.00 12.15 -3.26
C PHE A 103 6.77 12.24 -1.75
N LYS A 104 5.88 11.40 -1.21
CA LYS A 104 5.64 11.30 0.24
C LYS A 104 6.91 10.91 1.02
N ALA A 105 7.69 9.96 0.51
CA ALA A 105 8.97 9.59 1.13
C ALA A 105 9.95 10.77 1.17
N LEU A 106 10.06 11.54 0.07
CA LEU A 106 10.91 12.72 0.00
C LEU A 106 10.47 13.82 0.97
N VAL A 107 9.17 14.14 1.02
CA VAL A 107 8.63 15.13 1.96
C VAL A 107 8.91 14.71 3.40
N ASN A 108 8.72 13.42 3.72
CA ASN A 108 9.05 12.90 5.05
C ASN A 108 10.53 13.07 5.36
N THR A 109 11.41 12.68 4.45
CA THR A 109 12.86 12.86 4.63
C THR A 109 13.23 14.32 4.85
N LEU A 110 12.66 15.25 4.07
CA LEU A 110 12.88 16.68 4.26
C LEU A 110 12.44 17.16 5.65
N ILE A 111 11.22 16.81 6.09
CA ILE A 111 10.72 17.21 7.41
C ILE A 111 11.60 16.65 8.53
N PHE A 112 11.98 15.37 8.49
CA PHE A 112 12.76 14.78 9.59
C PHE A 112 14.23 15.24 9.59
N THR A 113 14.79 15.58 8.42
CA THR A 113 16.16 16.14 8.34
C THR A 113 16.22 17.58 8.86
N THR A 114 15.23 18.43 8.54
CA THR A 114 15.22 19.82 9.03
C THR A 114 15.02 19.93 10.53
N VAL A 115 14.29 18.98 11.13
CA VAL A 115 14.07 18.95 12.58
C VAL A 115 15.20 18.18 13.32
N GLY A 116 16.15 17.57 12.60
CA GLY A 116 17.31 16.91 13.21
C GLY A 116 17.04 15.53 13.81
N TYR A 117 15.96 14.86 13.40
CA TYR A 117 15.52 13.56 13.95
C TYR A 117 15.76 12.39 12.97
N ALA A 118 17.01 12.21 12.54
CA ALA A 118 17.38 11.17 11.58
C ALA A 118 17.08 9.74 12.06
N GLU A 119 17.17 9.47 13.36
CA GLU A 119 16.86 8.15 13.95
C GLU A 119 15.35 7.83 13.88
N ILE A 120 14.49 8.84 14.08
CA ILE A 120 13.03 8.71 13.96
C ILE A 120 12.65 8.40 12.51
N LEU A 121 13.30 9.05 11.54
CA LEU A 121 13.08 8.78 10.12
C LEU A 121 13.36 7.30 9.80
N ARG A 122 14.46 6.75 10.32
CA ARG A 122 14.80 5.34 10.14
C ARG A 122 13.74 4.43 10.76
N ASN A 123 13.36 4.67 12.01
CA ASN A 123 12.34 3.88 12.72
C ASN A 123 10.97 3.96 12.01
N PHE A 124 10.63 5.12 11.44
CA PHE A 124 9.43 5.31 10.63
C PHE A 124 9.44 4.46 9.35
N PHE A 125 10.53 4.48 8.59
CA PHE A 125 10.64 3.67 7.37
C PHE A 125 10.61 2.17 7.67
N ILE A 126 11.31 1.72 8.72
CA ILE A 126 11.30 0.32 9.13
C ILE A 126 9.89 -0.15 9.51
N SER A 127 9.19 0.61 10.36
CA SER A 127 7.81 0.32 10.73
C SER A 127 6.90 0.27 9.50
N ARG A 128 7.06 1.22 8.58
CA ARG A 128 6.31 1.25 7.33
C ARG A 128 6.55 0.01 6.46
N SER A 129 7.79 -0.43 6.30
CA SER A 129 8.09 -1.63 5.52
C SER A 129 7.58 -2.89 6.20
N TYR A 130 7.71 -3.00 7.53
CA TYR A 130 7.18 -4.13 8.32
C TYR A 130 5.67 -4.30 8.10
N PHE A 131 4.87 -3.25 8.36
CA PHE A 131 3.42 -3.31 8.13
C PHE A 131 3.07 -3.40 6.64
N GLY A 132 3.92 -2.88 5.76
CA GLY A 132 3.79 -3.00 4.31
C GLY A 132 3.79 -4.45 3.84
N ILE A 133 4.61 -5.32 4.43
CA ILE A 133 4.64 -6.76 4.13
C ILE A 133 3.27 -7.39 4.39
N PHE A 134 2.73 -7.23 5.59
CA PHE A 134 1.42 -7.76 5.97
C PHE A 134 0.27 -7.18 5.13
N THR A 135 0.31 -5.88 4.87
CA THR A 135 -0.71 -5.20 4.05
C THR A 135 -0.70 -5.74 2.63
N THR A 136 0.49 -5.96 2.05
CA THR A 136 0.66 -6.48 0.70
C THR A 136 0.16 -7.92 0.60
N LEU A 137 0.48 -8.77 1.58
CA LEU A 137 -0.02 -10.15 1.62
C LEU A 137 -1.55 -10.20 1.73
N GLY A 138 -2.14 -9.35 2.57
CA GLY A 138 -3.60 -9.21 2.66
C GLY A 138 -4.21 -8.76 1.34
N LEU A 139 -3.63 -7.75 0.70
CA LEU A 139 -4.08 -7.26 -0.60
C LEU A 139 -4.03 -8.34 -1.69
N VAL A 140 -3.00 -9.20 -1.73
CA VAL A 140 -2.97 -10.33 -2.67
C VAL A 140 -4.20 -11.23 -2.48
N ALA A 141 -4.49 -11.62 -1.24
CA ALA A 141 -5.65 -12.46 -0.93
C ALA A 141 -6.97 -11.77 -1.33
N PHE A 142 -7.10 -10.48 -1.03
CA PHE A 142 -8.25 -9.70 -1.43
C PHE A 142 -8.37 -9.51 -2.94
N SER A 143 -7.27 -9.38 -3.68
CA SER A 143 -7.29 -9.32 -5.15
C SER A 143 -7.80 -10.63 -5.76
N PHE A 144 -7.40 -11.79 -5.22
CA PHE A 144 -7.97 -13.07 -5.64
C PHE A 144 -9.48 -13.13 -5.38
N LEU A 145 -9.91 -12.72 -4.18
CA LEU A 145 -11.34 -12.68 -3.86
C LEU A 145 -12.10 -11.70 -4.76
N TYR A 146 -11.55 -10.52 -5.03
CA TYR A 146 -12.20 -9.50 -5.86
C TYR A 146 -12.43 -9.99 -7.29
N TYR A 147 -11.42 -10.57 -7.93
CA TYR A 147 -11.50 -10.95 -9.35
C TYR A 147 -12.07 -12.35 -9.60
N PHE A 148 -11.94 -13.29 -8.68
CA PHE A 148 -12.33 -14.69 -8.91
C PHE A 148 -13.49 -15.18 -8.03
N SER A 149 -13.89 -14.44 -6.98
CA SER A 149 -15.06 -14.80 -6.18
C SER A 149 -16.37 -14.33 -6.80
N LYS A 150 -17.45 -15.04 -6.47
CA LYS A 150 -18.85 -14.68 -6.77
C LYS A 150 -19.44 -13.68 -5.76
N ILE A 151 -18.66 -13.25 -4.76
CA ILE A 151 -19.09 -12.24 -3.78
C ILE A 151 -19.36 -10.90 -4.48
N ASP A 152 -20.34 -10.17 -3.98
CA ASP A 152 -20.69 -8.83 -4.45
C ASP A 152 -19.48 -7.86 -4.35
N THR A 153 -19.22 -7.14 -5.44
CA THR A 153 -18.06 -6.27 -5.57
C THR A 153 -18.12 -5.05 -4.64
N ARG A 154 -19.31 -4.55 -4.30
CA ARG A 154 -19.47 -3.44 -3.35
C ARG A 154 -19.10 -3.89 -1.95
N ILE A 155 -19.61 -5.04 -1.52
CA ILE A 155 -19.25 -5.64 -0.22
C ILE A 155 -17.74 -5.81 -0.13
N LEU A 156 -17.13 -6.37 -1.17
CA LEU A 156 -15.69 -6.64 -1.17
C LEU A 156 -14.85 -5.35 -1.21
N THR A 157 -15.34 -4.30 -1.87
CA THR A 157 -14.73 -2.96 -1.86
C THR A 157 -14.72 -2.38 -0.45
N TYR A 158 -15.84 -2.45 0.28
CA TYR A 158 -15.90 -1.98 1.67
C TYR A 158 -15.00 -2.78 2.61
N VAL A 159 -14.92 -4.11 2.43
CA VAL A 159 -14.02 -4.96 3.21
C VAL A 159 -12.56 -4.60 2.97
N ILE A 160 -12.16 -4.36 1.72
CA ILE A 160 -10.79 -3.94 1.37
C ILE A 160 -10.48 -2.57 1.96
N LEU A 161 -11.40 -1.60 1.83
CA LEU A 161 -11.22 -0.27 2.43
C LEU A 161 -11.11 -0.35 3.97
N GLY A 162 -11.94 -1.19 4.60
CA GLY A 162 -11.87 -1.46 6.03
C GLY A 162 -10.53 -2.07 6.43
N PHE A 163 -10.04 -3.08 5.68
CA PHE A 163 -8.74 -3.69 5.92
C PHE A 163 -7.59 -2.68 5.79
N LEU A 164 -7.58 -1.89 4.71
CA LEU A 164 -6.56 -0.84 4.51
C LEU A 164 -6.61 0.21 5.63
N GLY A 165 -7.82 0.61 6.04
CA GLY A 165 -8.03 1.52 7.16
C GLY A 165 -7.47 0.97 8.48
N VAL A 166 -7.81 -0.28 8.81
CA VAL A 166 -7.31 -0.95 10.03
C VAL A 166 -5.78 -1.08 10.00
N MET A 167 -5.20 -1.54 8.89
CA MET A 167 -3.74 -1.63 8.74
C MET A 167 -3.05 -0.27 8.87
N PHE A 168 -3.66 0.78 8.32
CA PHE A 168 -3.20 2.16 8.47
C PHE A 168 -3.24 2.62 9.93
N PHE A 169 -4.35 2.37 10.65
CA PHE A 169 -4.45 2.70 12.08
C PHE A 169 -3.43 1.94 12.93
N ILE A 170 -3.24 0.64 12.70
CA ILE A 170 -2.25 -0.17 13.43
C ILE A 170 -0.84 0.39 13.23
N LYS A 171 -0.48 0.73 11.98
CA LYS A 171 0.81 1.34 11.65
C LYS A 171 1.00 2.67 12.38
N LEU A 172 -0.04 3.51 12.39
CA LEU A 172 -0.02 4.82 13.02
C LEU A 172 0.14 4.71 14.55
N ILE A 173 -0.65 3.84 15.20
CA ILE A 173 -0.55 3.57 16.64
C ILE A 173 0.82 3.03 17.00
N SER A 174 1.35 2.08 16.21
CA SER A 174 2.67 1.50 16.44
C SER A 174 3.79 2.54 16.32
N PHE A 175 3.68 3.44 15.34
CA PHE A 175 4.60 4.56 15.20
C PHE A 175 4.50 5.54 16.38
N TYR A 176 3.29 5.88 16.81
CA TYR A 176 3.05 6.77 17.95
C TYR A 176 3.62 6.20 19.24
N LEU A 177 3.34 4.92 19.55
CA LEU A 177 3.84 4.26 20.76
C LEU A 177 5.37 4.20 20.81
N ARG A 178 6.03 3.96 19.66
CA ARG A 178 7.49 3.96 19.58
C ARG A 178 8.08 5.36 19.72
N SER A 179 7.51 6.33 19.00
CA SER A 179 7.98 7.72 19.02
C SER A 179 7.76 8.40 20.37
N SER A 180 6.64 8.10 21.06
CA SER A 180 6.32 8.65 22.38
C SER A 180 7.24 8.13 23.49
N LYS A 181 7.72 6.88 23.38
CA LYS A 181 8.70 6.31 24.32
C LYS A 181 10.10 6.91 24.14
N GLU A 182 10.49 7.15 22.90
CA GLU A 182 11.86 7.60 22.58
C GLU A 182 11.99 9.14 22.56
N TYR A 183 10.92 9.90 22.26
CA TYR A 183 11.02 11.34 22.02
C TYR A 183 9.81 12.14 22.53
N LYS A 184 10.08 13.25 23.23
CA LYS A 184 9.08 14.25 23.65
C LYS A 184 8.74 15.20 22.49
N PHE A 185 8.19 14.68 21.40
CA PHE A 185 7.65 15.54 20.36
C PHE A 185 6.37 16.24 20.84
N PRO A 186 6.16 17.53 20.55
CA PRO A 186 4.87 18.16 20.79
C PRO A 186 3.81 17.45 19.95
N ILE A 187 2.79 16.91 20.61
CA ILE A 187 1.71 16.11 20.00
C ILE A 187 1.08 16.84 18.81
N TYR A 188 1.03 18.17 18.85
CA TYR A 188 0.53 19.03 17.77
C TYR A 188 1.20 18.78 16.41
N TYR A 189 2.54 18.66 16.36
CA TYR A 189 3.26 18.42 15.09
C TYR A 189 3.00 17.03 14.52
N ILE A 190 2.81 16.04 15.40
CA ILE A 190 2.45 14.67 15.00
C ILE A 190 1.05 14.67 14.39
N ILE A 191 0.08 15.34 15.00
CA ILE A 191 -1.29 15.44 14.47
C ILE A 191 -1.29 16.15 13.12
N LEU A 192 -0.56 17.27 12.99
CA LEU A 192 -0.50 18.01 11.73
C LEU A 192 0.08 17.17 10.59
N TYR A 193 1.18 16.44 10.88
CA TYR A 193 1.79 15.48 9.95
C TYR A 193 0.79 14.39 9.52
N LEU A 194 0.09 13.79 10.49
CA LEU A 194 -0.88 12.72 10.23
C LEU A 194 -2.04 13.22 9.37
N CYS A 195 -2.57 14.40 9.67
CA CYS A 195 -3.66 14.98 8.90
C CYS A 195 -3.25 15.27 7.45
N ALA A 196 -2.09 15.89 7.23
CA ALA A 196 -1.68 16.35 5.91
C ALA A 196 -1.16 15.22 4.99
N LEU A 197 -0.28 14.35 5.50
CA LEU A 197 0.45 13.38 4.68
C LEU A 197 -0.16 11.97 4.70
N GLU A 198 -0.93 11.65 5.73
CA GLU A 198 -1.42 10.28 5.95
C GLU A 198 -2.95 10.20 5.76
N ILE A 199 -3.75 11.03 6.48
CA ILE A 199 -5.22 10.96 6.48
C ILE A 199 -5.83 11.63 5.24
N LEU A 200 -5.40 12.85 4.87
CA LEU A 200 -6.00 13.58 3.75
C LEU A 200 -5.93 12.81 2.42
N PRO A 201 -4.80 12.19 2.01
CA PRO A 201 -4.76 11.39 0.79
C PRO A 201 -5.68 10.18 0.83
N PHE A 202 -5.79 9.52 1.99
CA PHE A 202 -6.70 8.39 2.17
C PHE A 202 -8.17 8.81 2.04
N VAL A 203 -8.55 9.94 2.66
CA VAL A 203 -9.90 10.49 2.57
C VAL A 203 -10.24 10.87 1.13
N ILE A 204 -9.30 11.45 0.38
CA ILE A 204 -9.48 11.76 -1.04
C ILE A 204 -9.80 10.49 -1.83
N VAL A 205 -9.02 9.42 -1.65
CA VAL A 205 -9.26 8.12 -2.33
C VAL A 205 -10.61 7.52 -1.92
N CYS A 206 -10.93 7.50 -0.63
CA CYS A 206 -12.22 7.01 -0.15
C CYS A 206 -13.39 7.82 -0.72
N LYS A 207 -13.28 9.15 -0.75
CA LYS A 207 -14.30 10.02 -1.34
C LYS A 207 -14.50 9.70 -2.82
N PHE A 208 -13.41 9.48 -3.57
CA PHE A 208 -13.50 9.06 -4.97
C PHE A 208 -14.21 7.73 -5.15
N ILE A 209 -13.88 6.73 -4.33
CA ILE A 209 -14.52 5.40 -4.42
C ILE A 209 -15.99 5.45 -4.02
N LEU A 210 -16.33 6.20 -2.96
CA LEU A 210 -17.68 6.25 -2.38
C LEU A 210 -18.66 7.11 -3.18
N LEU A 211 -18.20 8.15 -3.87
CA LEU A 211 -19.07 8.96 -4.73
C LEU A 211 -19.56 8.21 -5.97
N GLU A 212 -18.91 7.09 -6.32
CA GLU A 212 -19.19 6.32 -7.55
C GLU A 212 -19.68 4.88 -7.31
N SER A 213 -19.76 4.44 -6.05
CA SER A 213 -20.23 3.09 -5.66
C SER A 213 -21.75 3.00 -5.60
#